data_AF-C6PT83-F1
#
_entry.id   AF-C6PT83-F1
#
_cell.length_a   1.000
_cell.length_b   1.000
_cell.length_c   1.000
_cell.angle_alpha   90.00
_cell.angle_beta   90.00
_cell.angle_gamma   90.00
#
_symmetry.space_group_name_H-M   'P 1'
#
loop_
_entity.id
_entity.type
_entity.pdbx_description
1 polymer ?
#
loop_
_entity_poly.entity_id
_entity_poly.type
_entity_poly.pdbx_seq_one_letter_code
_entity_poly.pdbx_strand_id
1 'polypeptide(L)'
;MKPLEGQTYIPDPSFLRPDLIVVDVVYSPRETALLKMAKEVGCKAMNGLGMMLFQGAAAFKLFTGKDMPIEHMKNVLDIKY
;
A
#
# COMPACT_ATOMS: atom_id res chain seq x y z
N MET A 1 13.65 5.71 15.96
CA MET A 1 14.09 4.38 15.50
C MET A 1 14.36 4.48 14.01
N LYS A 2 15.45 3.89 13.49
CA LYS A 2 15.68 3.88 12.03
C LYS A 2 14.64 2.97 11.37
N PRO A 3 14.03 3.35 10.24
CA PRO A 3 13.11 2.46 9.53
C PRO A 3 13.87 1.21 9.03
N LEU A 4 13.22 0.05 9.06
CA LEU A 4 13.79 -1.23 8.60
C LEU A 4 13.70 -1.36 7.07
N GLU A 5 14.19 -0.34 6.36
CA GLU A 5 14.17 -0.33 4.89
C GLU A 5 14.99 -1.48 4.31
N GLY A 6 14.50 -2.06 3.21
CA GLY A 6 15.14 -3.20 2.56
C GLY A 6 14.98 -4.54 3.28
N GLN A 7 14.21 -4.60 4.37
CA GLN A 7 13.96 -5.83 5.12
C GLN A 7 12.52 -6.33 4.93
N THR A 8 12.36 -7.65 4.99
CA THR A 8 11.07 -8.34 4.99
C THR A 8 11.17 -9.54 5.93
N TYR A 9 10.05 -9.90 6.56
CA TYR A 9 9.94 -11.11 7.38
C TYR A 9 9.69 -12.37 6.54
N ILE A 10 9.40 -12.22 5.24
CA ILE A 10 9.27 -13.35 4.32
C ILE A 10 10.67 -13.83 3.93
N PRO A 11 11.06 -15.08 4.25
CA PRO A 11 12.45 -15.53 4.10
C PRO A 11 12.95 -15.53 2.66
N ASP A 12 12.13 -16.01 1.72
CA ASP A 12 12.48 -16.14 0.30
C ASP A 12 11.23 -16.25 -0.60
N PRO A 13 11.39 -16.12 -1.93
CA PRO A 13 10.27 -16.13 -2.88
C PRO A 13 9.38 -17.38 -2.87
N SER A 14 9.85 -18.53 -2.38
CA SER A 14 9.07 -19.79 -2.35
C SER A 14 7.82 -19.72 -1.44
N PHE A 15 7.78 -18.73 -0.55
CA PHE A 15 6.62 -18.46 0.31
C PHE A 15 5.49 -17.72 -0.42
N LEU A 16 5.71 -17.28 -1.66
CA LEU A 16 4.73 -16.58 -2.47
C LEU A 16 4.33 -17.44 -3.68
N ARG A 17 3.08 -17.32 -4.09
CA ARG A 17 2.57 -17.92 -5.32
C ARG A 17 2.10 -16.81 -6.26
N PRO A 18 2.29 -16.94 -7.59
CA PRO A 18 1.95 -15.88 -8.55
C PRO A 18 0.48 -15.43 -8.54
N ASP A 19 -0.44 -16.30 -8.09
CA ASP A 19 -1.87 -16.01 -7.99
C ASP A 19 -2.26 -15.14 -6.78
N LEU A 20 -1.32 -14.86 -5.87
CA LEU A 20 -1.57 -14.03 -4.70
C LEU A 20 -1.66 -12.53 -5.05
N ILE A 21 -2.46 -11.83 -4.25
CA ILE A 21 -2.41 -10.38 -4.11
C ILE A 21 -1.68 -10.08 -2.81
N VAL A 22 -0.50 -9.47 -2.91
CA VAL A 22 0.32 -9.08 -1.76
C VAL A 22 0.12 -7.59 -1.49
N VAL A 23 -0.32 -7.28 -0.27
CA VAL A 23 -0.52 -5.90 0.17
C VAL A 23 0.37 -5.63 1.37
N ASP A 24 1.10 -4.51 1.32
CA ASP A 24 1.86 -3.99 2.46
C ASP A 24 1.23 -2.66 2.90
N VAL A 25 0.99 -2.49 4.20
CA VAL A 25 0.42 -1.25 4.76
C VAL A 25 1.44 -0.11 4.77
N VAL A 26 2.73 -0.43 4.61
CA VAL A 26 3.79 0.56 4.45
C VAL A 26 3.66 1.24 3.07
N TYR A 27 3.80 2.56 3.05
CA TYR A 27 3.77 3.36 1.82
C TYR A 27 4.99 4.29 1.64
N SER A 28 5.89 4.34 2.64
CA SER A 28 7.17 5.04 2.58
C SER A 28 8.26 4.11 3.11
N PRO A 29 9.11 3.53 2.24
CA PRO A 29 9.17 3.74 0.79
C PRO A 29 7.93 3.21 0.04
N ARG A 30 7.70 3.68 -1.19
CA ARG A 30 6.55 3.25 -2.02
C ARG A 30 6.59 1.76 -2.38
N GLU A 31 7.78 1.18 -2.44
CA GLU A 31 8.01 -0.24 -2.66
C GLU A 31 8.88 -0.78 -1.53
N THR A 32 8.35 -1.72 -0.76
CA THR A 32 9.07 -2.43 0.30
C THR A 32 9.77 -3.67 -0.25
N ALA A 33 10.67 -4.28 0.54
CA ALA A 33 11.33 -5.52 0.15
C ALA A 33 10.32 -6.66 -0.11
N LEU A 34 9.22 -6.71 0.65
CA LEU A 34 8.12 -7.65 0.43
C LEU A 34 7.46 -7.43 -0.93
N LEU A 35 7.07 -6.18 -1.24
CA LEU A 35 6.39 -5.87 -2.49
C LEU A 35 7.28 -6.12 -3.71
N LYS A 36 8.58 -5.80 -3.60
CA LYS A 36 9.57 -6.11 -4.63
C LYS A 36 9.66 -7.62 -4.89
N MET A 37 9.85 -8.42 -3.84
CA MET A 37 9.88 -9.88 -3.94
C MET A 37 8.59 -10.45 -4.54
N ALA A 38 7.43 -9.93 -4.13
CA ALA A 38 6.14 -10.37 -4.66
C ALA A 38 5.99 -10.10 -6.16
N LYS A 39 6.42 -8.94 -6.63
CA LYS A 39 6.43 -8.61 -8.07
C LYS A 39 7.36 -9.53 -8.87
N GLU A 40 8.53 -9.86 -8.33
CA GLU A 40 9.49 -10.78 -8.95
C GLU A 40 8.92 -12.20 -9.13
N VAL A 41 8.05 -12.64 -8.20
CA VAL A 41 7.31 -13.92 -8.30
C VAL A 41 6.12 -13.84 -9.28
N GLY A 42 5.73 -12.65 -9.71
CA GLY A 42 4.56 -12.43 -10.58
C GLY A 42 3.26 -12.19 -9.83
N CYS A 43 3.31 -11.96 -8.51
CA CYS A 43 2.13 -11.58 -7.73
C CYS A 43 1.64 -10.19 -8.14
N LYS A 44 0.34 -9.93 -7.96
CA LYS A 44 -0.17 -8.56 -7.91
C LYS A 44 0.24 -7.94 -6.58
N ALA A 45 0.85 -6.75 -6.60
CA ALA A 45 1.38 -6.11 -5.40
C ALA A 45 0.84 -4.68 -5.25
N MET A 46 0.42 -4.31 -4.03
CA MET A 46 -0.10 -2.97 -3.71
C MET A 46 0.49 -2.47 -2.38
N ASN A 47 0.74 -1.16 -2.28
CA ASN A 47 1.24 -0.54 -1.05
C ASN A 47 0.11 0.11 -0.22
N GLY A 48 0.50 0.72 0.90
CA GLY A 48 -0.44 1.26 1.88
C GLY A 48 -1.14 2.57 1.51
N LEU A 49 -0.82 3.20 0.36
CA LEU A 49 -1.40 4.51 0.01
C LEU A 49 -2.93 4.45 -0.12
N GLY A 50 -3.45 3.35 -0.68
CA GLY A 50 -4.89 3.14 -0.77
C GLY A 50 -5.52 3.08 0.62
N MET A 51 -4.95 2.29 1.53
CA MET A 51 -5.42 2.19 2.91
C MET A 51 -5.40 3.55 3.60
N MET A 52 -4.30 4.30 3.49
CA MET A 52 -4.15 5.64 4.07
C MET A 52 -5.19 6.63 3.53
N LEU A 53 -5.47 6.61 2.22
CA LEU A 53 -6.48 7.47 1.62
C LEU A 53 -7.89 7.12 2.10
N PHE A 54 -8.27 5.85 2.04
CA PHE A 54 -9.65 5.43 2.30
C PHE A 54 -10.01 5.45 3.79
N GLN A 55 -9.06 5.21 4.70
CA GLN A 55 -9.31 5.45 6.13
C GLN A 55 -9.58 6.93 6.41
N GLY A 56 -8.84 7.83 5.73
CA GLY A 56 -9.05 9.28 5.84
C GLY A 56 -10.40 9.70 5.28
N ALA A 57 -10.83 9.07 4.19
CA ALA A 57 -12.17 9.26 3.62
C ALA A 57 -13.28 8.90 4.60
N ALA A 58 -13.13 7.75 5.28
CA ALA A 58 -14.09 7.30 6.28
C ALA A 58 -14.15 8.28 7.46
N ALA A 59 -12.98 8.70 7.99
CA ALA A 59 -12.91 9.71 9.06
C ALA A 59 -13.54 11.05 8.64
N PHE A 60 -13.26 11.53 7.43
CA PHE A 60 -13.84 12.75 6.88
C PHE A 60 -15.38 12.68 6.85
N LYS A 61 -15.94 11.55 6.43
CA LYS A 61 -17.40 11.32 6.43
C LYS A 61 -17.98 11.31 7.83
N LEU A 62 -17.31 10.65 8.78
CA LEU A 62 -17.74 10.63 10.18
C LEU A 62 -17.77 12.02 10.81
N PHE A 63 -16.77 12.87 10.50
CA PHE A 63 -16.69 14.20 11.09
C PHE A 63 -17.58 15.23 10.41
N THR A 64 -17.76 15.15 9.09
CA THR A 64 -18.43 16.21 8.31
C THR A 64 -19.80 15.83 7.78
N GLY A 65 -20.15 14.53 7.81
CA GLY A 65 -21.33 14.00 7.15
C GLY A 65 -21.27 13.99 5.61
N LYS A 66 -20.14 14.38 5.01
CA LYS A 66 -19.95 14.48 3.55
C LYS A 66 -18.94 13.44 3.05
N ASP A 67 -19.08 13.01 1.80
CA ASP A 67 -18.08 12.16 1.15
C ASP A 67 -16.83 12.98 0.78
N MET A 68 -15.64 12.41 1.01
CA MET A 68 -14.38 13.03 0.64
C MET A 68 -14.20 12.98 -0.89
N PRO A 69 -13.73 14.04 -1.55
CA PRO A 69 -13.48 14.03 -3.00
C PRO A 69 -12.23 13.20 -3.34
N ILE A 70 -12.40 11.88 -3.43
CA ILE A 70 -11.30 10.90 -3.59
C ILE A 70 -10.40 11.20 -4.77
N GLU A 71 -10.96 11.49 -5.95
CA GLU A 71 -10.14 11.74 -7.15
C GLU A 71 -9.30 13.01 -7.03
N HIS A 72 -9.83 14.06 -6.39
CA HIS A 72 -9.05 15.25 -6.07
C HIS A 72 -7.89 14.89 -5.12
N MET A 73 -8.17 14.10 -4.08
CA MET A 73 -7.14 13.70 -3.12
C MET A 73 -6.06 12.81 -3.72
N LYS A 74 -6.40 11.90 -4.65
CA LYS A 74 -5.42 11.10 -5.38
C LYS A 74 -4.45 11.98 -6.17
N ASN A 75 -4.96 13.03 -6.83
CA ASN A 75 -4.14 13.98 -7.57
C ASN A 75 -3.22 14.79 -6.64
N VAL A 76 -3.75 15.28 -5.52
CA VAL A 76 -2.97 16.05 -4.52
C VAL A 76 -1.87 15.19 -3.88
N LEU A 77 -2.14 13.91 -3.63
CA LEU A 77 -1.23 12.98 -2.95
C LEU A 77 -0.36 12.15 -3.91
N ASP A 78 -0.48 12.38 -5.23
CA ASP A 78 0.20 11.61 -6.28
C ASP A 78 0.06 10.08 -6.09
N ILE A 79 -1.17 9.63 -5.89
CA ILE A 79 -1.53 8.21 -5.78
C ILE A 79 -1.90 7.68 -7.17
N LYS A 80 -1.14 6.69 -7.64
CA LYS A 80 -1.32 6.00 -8.93
C LYS A 80 -1.41 4.49 -8.67
N TYR A 81 -2.29 3.80 -9.39
CA TYR A 81 -2.46 2.34 -9.33
C TYR A 81 -1.89 1.68 -10.56
#